data_AF-A0A651E3X7-F1
#
_entry.id   AF-A0A651E3X7-F1
#
_cell.length_a   1.000
_cell.length_b   1.000
_cell.length_c   1.000
_cell.angle_alpha   90.00
_cell.angle_beta   90.00
_cell.angle_gamma   90.00
#
_symmetry.space_group_name_H-M   'P 1'
#
loop_
_entity.id
_entity.type
_entity.pdbx_description
1 polymer ?
#
loop_
_entity_poly.entity_id
_entity_poly.type
_entity_poly.pdbx_seq_one_letter_code
_entity_poly.pdbx_strand_id
1 'polypeptide(L)'
;MTFKNRVIAAMPLISLLLFLFAGLYLENWNLGWTFFLLIPLSIVLLTGKPLKRLSEVMPFISLIVFLWLGFGFELWHPGWAVFLLIPLVNILVDGKIPPRKLVGLLITGGYLAIGLVTDQWHPTWIIFLLIPIINTIFFPQQSAYVSMTRNSFKNRFKDIIINAKTSDDEDDL
;
A
#
# COMPACT_ATOMS: atom_id res chain seq x y z
N MET A 1 1.43 13.08 26.33
CA MET A 1 1.52 12.02 25.30
C MET A 1 0.20 11.25 25.30
N THR A 2 -0.56 11.25 24.20
CA THR A 2 -1.82 10.52 24.11
C THR A 2 -1.59 9.00 24.14
N PHE A 3 -2.56 8.24 24.64
CA PHE A 3 -2.46 6.77 24.76
C PHE A 3 -2.02 6.09 23.45
N LYS A 4 -2.53 6.56 22.31
CA LYS A 4 -2.18 6.09 20.97
C LYS A 4 -0.67 6.17 20.68
N ASN A 5 -0.04 7.29 21.01
CA ASN A 5 1.38 7.51 20.73
C ASN A 5 2.27 6.62 21.61
N ARG A 6 1.82 6.31 22.83
CA ARG A 6 2.52 5.35 23.70
C ARG A 6 2.48 3.95 23.09
N VAL A 7 1.33 3.54 22.56
CA VAL A 7 1.19 2.23 21.89
C VAL A 7 2.07 2.16 20.64
N ILE A 8 2.03 3.18 19.76
CA ILE A 8 2.87 3.23 18.56
C ILE A 8 4.36 3.11 18.90
N ALA A 9 4.82 3.85 19.92
CA ALA A 9 6.23 3.80 20.35
C ALA A 9 6.64 2.44 20.95
N ALA A 10 5.70 1.71 21.56
CA ALA A 10 5.95 0.39 22.14
C ALA A 10 5.93 -0.75 21.10
N MET A 11 5.30 -0.56 19.94
CA MET A 11 5.11 -1.64 18.97
C MET A 11 6.38 -2.28 18.42
N PRO A 12 7.48 -1.55 18.13
CA PRO A 12 8.73 -2.20 17.73
C PRO A 12 9.27 -3.16 18.79
N LEU A 13 9.16 -2.78 20.08
CA LEU A 13 9.59 -3.62 21.20
C LEU A 13 8.68 -4.85 21.36
N ILE A 14 7.36 -4.67 21.26
CA ILE A 14 6.39 -5.77 21.30
C ILE A 14 6.63 -6.74 20.14
N SER A 15 6.82 -6.23 18.93
CA SER A 15 7.11 -7.02 17.73
C SER A 15 8.40 -7.83 17.90
N LEU A 16 9.45 -7.23 18.45
CA LEU A 16 10.73 -7.91 18.68
C LEU A 16 10.57 -9.02 19.73
N LEU A 17 9.84 -8.75 20.81
CA LEU A 17 9.58 -9.74 21.84
C LEU A 17 8.82 -10.95 21.28
N LEU A 18 7.79 -10.71 20.45
CA LEU A 18 7.05 -11.78 19.77
C LEU A 18 7.93 -12.55 18.76
N PHE A 19 8.81 -11.86 18.03
CA PHE A 19 9.78 -12.49 17.14
C PHE A 19 10.73 -13.42 17.91
N LEU A 20 11.31 -12.95 19.01
CA LEU A 20 12.19 -13.77 19.85
C LEU A 20 11.45 -14.93 20.51
N PHE A 21 10.23 -14.70 20.96
CA PHE A 21 9.38 -15.76 21.51
C PHE A 21 9.13 -16.83 20.44
N ALA A 22 8.76 -16.46 19.22
CA ALA A 22 8.56 -17.42 18.14
C ALA A 22 9.84 -18.15 17.73
N GLY A 23 10.98 -17.47 17.68
CA GLY A 23 12.26 -18.08 17.33
C GLY A 23 12.82 -19.00 18.40
N LEU A 24 12.71 -18.63 19.68
CA LEU A 24 13.31 -19.37 20.80
C LEU A 24 12.37 -20.41 21.41
N TYR A 25 11.08 -20.12 21.51
CA TYR A 25 10.11 -21.02 22.14
C TYR A 25 9.44 -21.95 21.14
N LEU A 26 9.08 -21.44 19.94
CA LEU A 26 8.44 -22.23 18.89
C LEU A 26 9.43 -22.80 17.88
N GLU A 27 10.74 -22.48 18.01
CA GLU A 27 11.81 -22.83 17.06
C GLU A 27 11.50 -22.41 15.61
N ASN A 28 10.60 -21.45 15.41
CA ASN A 28 10.07 -21.07 14.11
C ASN A 28 10.35 -19.60 13.77
N TRP A 29 11.57 -19.37 13.32
CA TRP A 29 12.06 -18.06 12.88
C TRP A 29 11.29 -17.51 11.67
N ASN A 30 10.79 -18.39 10.80
CA ASN A 30 10.05 -18.02 9.59
C ASN A 30 8.73 -17.31 9.93
N LEU A 31 7.94 -17.90 10.84
CA LEU A 31 6.74 -17.25 11.35
C LEU A 31 7.07 -16.00 12.17
N GLY A 32 8.22 -15.98 12.84
CA GLY A 32 8.73 -14.80 13.56
C GLY A 32 8.70 -13.52 12.71
N TRP A 33 9.11 -13.59 11.45
CA TRP A 33 9.16 -12.42 10.56
C TRP A 33 7.79 -11.74 10.37
N THR A 34 6.71 -12.50 10.48
CA THR A 34 5.35 -11.96 10.33
C THR A 34 4.99 -10.96 11.43
N PHE A 35 5.63 -11.02 12.60
CA PHE A 35 5.36 -10.07 13.68
C PHE A 35 5.89 -8.66 13.38
N PHE A 36 6.92 -8.50 12.55
CA PHE A 36 7.40 -7.17 12.15
C PHE A 36 6.36 -6.36 11.37
N LEU A 37 5.41 -7.03 10.73
CA LEU A 37 4.27 -6.37 10.08
C LEU A 37 3.32 -5.68 11.06
N LEU A 38 3.38 -5.99 12.37
CA LEU A 38 2.62 -5.27 13.39
C LEU A 38 3.03 -3.79 13.49
N ILE A 39 4.27 -3.46 13.14
CA ILE A 39 4.79 -2.09 13.20
C ILE A 39 4.01 -1.18 12.23
N PRO A 40 4.05 -1.41 10.89
CA PRO A 40 3.27 -0.59 9.97
C PRO A 40 1.76 -0.72 10.20
N LEU A 41 1.29 -1.92 10.56
CA LEU A 41 -0.12 -2.14 10.87
C LEU A 41 -0.62 -1.24 12.01
N SER A 42 0.18 -1.10 13.08
CA SER A 42 -0.19 -0.29 14.25
C SER A 42 -0.29 1.20 13.92
N ILE A 43 0.59 1.70 13.04
CA ILE A 43 0.58 3.09 12.59
C ILE A 43 -0.73 3.38 11.86
N VAL A 44 -1.09 2.52 10.90
CA VAL A 44 -2.34 2.66 10.13
C VAL A 44 -3.56 2.53 11.06
N LEU A 45 -3.53 1.57 11.99
CA LEU A 45 -4.63 1.31 12.92
C LEU A 45 -4.82 2.40 13.99
N LEU A 46 -3.80 3.22 14.29
CA LEU A 46 -3.89 4.22 15.36
C LEU A 46 -4.01 5.67 14.86
N THR A 47 -3.72 5.95 13.59
CA THR A 47 -3.68 7.32 13.02
C THR A 47 -5.03 7.89 12.52
N GLY A 48 -5.85 7.15 11.76
CA GLY A 48 -7.15 7.63 11.18
C GLY A 48 -8.51 7.36 11.89
N LYS A 49 -9.60 7.17 11.11
CA LYS A 49 -10.98 6.80 11.55
C LYS A 49 -11.26 5.30 11.28
N PRO A 50 -11.99 4.56 12.15
CA PRO A 50 -12.04 3.10 12.09
C PRO A 50 -12.64 2.50 10.80
N LEU A 51 -13.73 3.08 10.27
CA LEU A 51 -14.44 2.53 9.10
C LEU A 51 -13.67 2.69 7.77
N LYS A 52 -13.02 3.84 7.53
CA LYS A 52 -12.21 4.05 6.31
C LYS A 52 -10.88 3.31 6.33
N ARG A 53 -10.37 2.98 7.52
CA ARG A 53 -9.11 2.24 7.68
C ARG A 53 -9.21 0.77 7.27
N LEU A 54 -10.40 0.18 7.23
CA LEU A 54 -10.50 -1.25 6.93
C LEU A 54 -9.86 -1.55 5.57
N SER A 55 -10.13 -0.71 4.57
CA SER A 55 -9.48 -0.71 3.25
C SER A 55 -7.95 -0.57 3.33
N GLU A 56 -7.44 0.34 4.17
CA GLU A 56 -6.01 0.62 4.32
C GLU A 56 -5.26 -0.49 5.08
N VAL A 57 -5.96 -1.19 5.97
CA VAL A 57 -5.42 -2.26 6.82
C VAL A 57 -5.44 -3.62 6.09
N MET A 58 -6.36 -3.81 5.15
CA MET A 58 -6.52 -5.09 4.43
C MET A 58 -5.25 -5.63 3.77
N PRO A 59 -4.39 -4.82 3.11
CA PRO A 59 -3.15 -5.33 2.52
C PRO A 59 -2.22 -5.97 3.55
N PHE A 60 -2.13 -5.37 4.75
CA PHE A 60 -1.29 -5.89 5.83
C PHE A 60 -1.87 -7.19 6.42
N ILE A 61 -3.19 -7.23 6.65
CA ILE A 61 -3.86 -8.46 7.12
C ILE A 61 -3.70 -9.57 6.08
N SER A 62 -3.95 -9.26 4.81
CA SER A 62 -3.82 -10.22 3.71
C SER A 62 -2.40 -10.77 3.63
N LEU A 63 -1.38 -9.92 3.81
CA LEU A 63 0.01 -10.35 3.81
C LEU A 63 0.34 -11.26 5.01
N ILE A 64 -0.16 -10.94 6.21
CA ILE A 64 0.03 -11.79 7.40
C ILE A 64 -0.56 -13.18 7.16
N VAL A 65 -1.81 -13.25 6.68
CA VAL A 65 -2.49 -14.52 6.38
C VAL A 65 -1.77 -15.27 5.27
N PHE A 66 -1.33 -14.58 4.21
CA PHE A 66 -0.55 -15.16 3.13
C PHE A 66 0.76 -15.79 3.62
N LEU A 67 1.52 -15.07 4.46
CA LEU A 67 2.77 -15.58 5.03
C LEU A 67 2.54 -16.76 5.97
N TRP A 68 1.47 -16.75 6.76
CA TRP A 68 1.09 -17.92 7.56
C TRP A 68 0.71 -19.13 6.71
N LEU A 69 -0.01 -18.94 5.61
CA LEU A 69 -0.32 -20.02 4.66
C LEU A 69 0.94 -20.54 3.97
N GLY A 70 1.86 -19.65 3.57
CA GLY A 70 3.11 -20.00 2.91
C GLY A 70 4.09 -20.73 3.84
N PHE A 71 4.35 -20.20 5.03
CA PHE A 71 5.30 -20.81 5.97
C PHE A 71 4.70 -22.01 6.72
N GLY A 72 3.39 -22.03 6.97
CA GLY A 72 2.74 -23.10 7.74
C GLY A 72 2.27 -24.28 6.90
N PHE A 73 1.74 -24.02 5.70
CA PHE A 73 1.12 -25.04 4.85
C PHE A 73 1.79 -25.18 3.47
N GLU A 74 2.88 -24.43 3.21
CA GLU A 74 3.58 -24.38 1.90
C GLU A 74 2.67 -23.92 0.74
N LEU A 75 1.53 -23.31 1.07
CA LEU A 75 0.50 -22.86 0.13
C LEU A 75 0.82 -21.50 -0.49
N TRP A 76 2.05 -21.33 -0.97
CA TRP A 76 2.52 -20.08 -1.57
C TRP A 76 1.77 -19.67 -2.82
N HIS A 77 1.31 -20.65 -3.59
CA HIS A 77 0.64 -20.46 -4.87
C HIS A 77 -0.88 -20.27 -4.71
N PRO A 78 -1.62 -21.20 -4.08
CA PRO A 78 -3.04 -20.98 -3.80
C PRO A 78 -3.27 -19.85 -2.79
N GLY A 79 -2.29 -19.52 -1.95
CA GLY A 79 -2.35 -18.40 -1.01
C GLY A 79 -2.60 -17.03 -1.65
N TRP A 80 -2.31 -16.87 -2.95
CA TRP A 80 -2.62 -15.63 -3.68
C TRP A 80 -4.12 -15.28 -3.66
N ALA A 81 -4.99 -16.26 -3.44
CA ALA A 81 -6.43 -16.07 -3.22
C ALA A 81 -6.73 -15.01 -2.17
N VAL A 82 -5.91 -14.93 -1.12
CA VAL A 82 -6.12 -14.02 0.01
C VAL A 82 -6.04 -12.56 -0.45
N PHE A 83 -5.21 -12.24 -1.45
CA PHE A 83 -5.11 -10.87 -1.97
C PHE A 83 -6.38 -10.40 -2.68
N LEU A 84 -7.29 -11.31 -3.08
CA LEU A 84 -8.62 -10.95 -3.60
C LEU A 84 -9.53 -10.34 -2.52
N LEU A 85 -9.22 -10.52 -1.22
CA LEU A 85 -9.96 -9.83 -0.15
C LEU A 85 -9.75 -8.31 -0.21
N ILE A 86 -8.61 -7.83 -0.67
CA ILE A 86 -8.31 -6.39 -0.75
C ILE A 86 -9.32 -5.66 -1.65
N PRO A 87 -9.48 -6.02 -2.94
CA PRO A 87 -10.49 -5.41 -3.77
C PRO A 87 -11.91 -5.70 -3.26
N LEU A 88 -12.18 -6.89 -2.69
CA LEU A 88 -13.50 -7.23 -2.15
C LEU A 88 -13.94 -6.30 -1.01
N VAL A 89 -13.06 -6.05 -0.05
CA VAL A 89 -13.34 -5.13 1.08
C VAL A 89 -13.46 -3.70 0.58
N ASN A 90 -12.63 -3.29 -0.39
CA ASN A 90 -12.78 -1.97 -1.01
C ASN A 90 -14.16 -1.78 -1.65
N ILE A 91 -14.70 -2.83 -2.29
CA ILE A 91 -16.06 -2.81 -2.85
C ILE A 91 -17.09 -2.64 -1.74
N LEU A 92 -16.94 -3.39 -0.64
CA LEU A 92 -17.87 -3.36 0.49
C LEU A 92 -17.89 -1.98 1.19
N VAL A 93 -16.74 -1.33 1.29
CA VAL A 93 -16.59 -0.03 1.97
C VAL A 93 -17.01 1.14 1.08
N ASP A 94 -16.58 1.16 -0.19
CA ASP A 94 -16.82 2.31 -1.09
C ASP A 94 -18.15 2.21 -1.86
N GLY A 95 -18.73 1.00 -1.98
CA GLY A 95 -20.01 0.75 -2.67
C GLY A 95 -20.01 1.06 -4.18
N LYS A 96 -18.90 1.53 -4.74
CA LYS A 96 -18.74 1.89 -6.15
C LYS A 96 -17.46 1.30 -6.71
N ILE A 97 -17.57 0.66 -7.87
CA ILE A 97 -16.44 0.05 -8.55
C ILE A 97 -16.13 0.85 -9.81
N PRO A 98 -14.97 1.53 -9.88
CA PRO A 98 -14.50 2.01 -11.17
C PRO A 98 -14.21 0.77 -12.04
N PRO A 99 -14.69 0.72 -13.29
CA PRO A 99 -14.53 -0.46 -14.15
C PRO A 99 -13.06 -0.89 -14.32
N ARG A 100 -12.11 0.06 -14.16
CA ARG A 100 -10.66 -0.20 -14.05
C ARG A 100 -10.28 -1.23 -12.99
N LYS A 101 -10.85 -1.13 -11.78
CA LYS A 101 -10.57 -2.08 -10.68
C LYS A 101 -11.20 -3.45 -10.96
N LEU A 102 -12.32 -3.50 -11.69
CA LEU A 102 -12.98 -4.74 -12.08
C LEU A 102 -12.12 -5.56 -13.05
N VAL A 103 -11.45 -4.90 -14.01
CA VAL A 103 -10.51 -5.56 -14.94
C VAL A 103 -9.39 -6.27 -14.16
N GLY A 104 -8.78 -5.58 -13.20
CA GLY A 104 -7.76 -6.18 -12.33
C GLY A 104 -8.31 -7.37 -11.54
N LEU A 105 -9.50 -7.23 -10.94
CA LEU A 105 -10.14 -8.33 -10.20
C LEU A 105 -10.40 -9.57 -11.07
N LEU A 106 -10.93 -9.38 -12.28
CA LEU A 106 -11.23 -10.47 -13.22
C LEU A 106 -9.96 -11.17 -13.69
N ILE A 107 -8.90 -10.42 -13.99
CA ILE A 107 -7.63 -10.99 -14.43
C ILE A 107 -6.98 -11.78 -13.29
N THR A 108 -6.94 -11.22 -12.07
CA THR A 108 -6.40 -11.95 -10.91
C THR A 108 -7.23 -13.20 -10.60
N GLY A 109 -8.56 -13.12 -10.68
CA GLY A 109 -9.44 -14.28 -10.49
C GLY A 109 -9.23 -15.36 -11.55
N GLY A 110 -9.10 -14.96 -12.82
CA GLY A 110 -8.80 -15.87 -13.94
C GLY A 110 -7.43 -16.52 -13.82
N TYR A 111 -6.41 -15.74 -13.46
CA TYR A 111 -5.08 -16.24 -13.14
C TYR A 111 -5.12 -17.33 -12.05
N LEU A 112 -5.85 -17.06 -10.97
CA LEU A 112 -5.98 -17.98 -9.85
C LEU A 112 -6.72 -19.26 -10.25
N ALA A 113 -7.80 -19.15 -11.02
CA ALA A 113 -8.54 -20.30 -11.53
C ALA A 113 -7.67 -21.18 -12.44
N ILE A 114 -6.90 -20.57 -13.35
CA ILE A 114 -5.96 -21.31 -14.22
C ILE A 114 -4.88 -21.97 -13.38
N GLY A 115 -4.27 -21.24 -12.44
CA GLY A 115 -3.24 -21.76 -11.55
C GLY A 115 -3.73 -22.95 -10.73
N LEU A 116 -4.95 -22.90 -10.19
CA LEU A 116 -5.53 -24.00 -9.41
C LEU A 116 -5.93 -25.22 -10.24
N VAL A 117 -6.33 -25.04 -11.50
CA VAL A 117 -6.78 -26.15 -12.37
C VAL A 117 -5.59 -26.82 -13.07
N THR A 118 -4.58 -26.05 -13.45
CA THR A 118 -3.47 -26.53 -14.28
C THR A 118 -2.18 -26.76 -13.49
N ASP A 119 -2.11 -26.28 -12.25
CA ASP A 119 -0.90 -26.17 -11.42
C ASP A 119 0.27 -25.43 -12.11
N GLN A 120 0.01 -24.76 -13.24
CA GLN A 120 0.99 -23.96 -13.98
C GLN A 120 0.93 -22.50 -13.51
N TRP A 121 1.65 -22.20 -12.44
CA TRP A 121 1.77 -20.84 -11.89
C TRP A 121 2.87 -20.01 -12.57
N HIS A 122 3.92 -20.68 -13.05
CA HIS A 122 4.99 -20.13 -13.89
C HIS A 122 4.81 -20.67 -15.32
N PRO A 123 4.13 -19.96 -16.25
CA PRO A 123 4.44 -18.62 -16.77
C PRO A 123 3.21 -17.68 -16.83
N THR A 124 2.13 -18.10 -16.20
CA THR A 124 0.80 -17.49 -16.29
C THR A 124 0.74 -16.10 -15.66
N TRP A 125 1.71 -15.70 -14.84
CA TRP A 125 1.89 -14.32 -14.37
C TRP A 125 1.95 -13.28 -15.48
N ILE A 126 2.30 -13.66 -16.71
CA ILE A 126 2.30 -12.75 -17.85
C ILE A 126 0.92 -12.13 -18.11
N ILE A 127 -0.17 -12.79 -17.66
CA ILE A 127 -1.54 -12.28 -17.77
C ILE A 127 -1.74 -10.99 -16.95
N PHE A 128 -0.97 -10.78 -15.87
CA PHE A 128 -1.05 -9.55 -15.09
C PHE A 128 -0.59 -8.31 -15.89
N LEU A 129 0.27 -8.49 -16.90
CA LEU A 129 0.66 -7.41 -17.81
C LEU A 129 -0.49 -6.96 -18.72
N LEU A 130 -1.55 -7.76 -18.87
CA LEU A 130 -2.75 -7.32 -19.58
C LEU A 130 -3.51 -6.24 -18.81
N ILE A 131 -3.39 -6.19 -17.48
CA ILE A 131 -4.06 -5.18 -16.65
C ILE A 131 -3.70 -3.75 -17.10
N PRO A 132 -2.41 -3.33 -17.15
CA PRO A 132 -2.07 -1.99 -17.61
C PRO A 132 -2.42 -1.77 -19.09
N ILE A 133 -2.28 -2.77 -19.96
CA ILE A 133 -2.60 -2.66 -21.39
C ILE A 133 -4.10 -2.36 -21.58
N ILE A 134 -4.97 -3.16 -20.97
CA ILE A 134 -6.42 -2.99 -21.04
C ILE A 134 -6.82 -1.66 -20.38
N ASN A 135 -6.24 -1.34 -19.22
CA ASN A 135 -6.57 -0.09 -18.52
C ASN A 135 -6.20 1.15 -19.35
N THR A 136 -5.05 1.16 -20.01
CA THR A 136 -4.62 2.28 -20.86
C THR A 136 -5.50 2.44 -22.10
N ILE A 137 -5.90 1.34 -22.75
CA ILE A 137 -6.70 1.38 -23.98
C ILE A 137 -8.15 1.80 -23.69
N PHE A 138 -8.79 1.20 -22.69
CA PHE A 138 -10.21 1.42 -22.41
C PHE A 138 -10.46 2.63 -21.51
N PHE A 139 -9.47 3.05 -20.72
CA PHE A 139 -9.60 4.14 -19.77
C PHE A 139 -8.43 5.14 -19.82
N PRO A 140 -8.22 5.81 -20.97
CA PRO A 140 -7.16 6.82 -21.10
C PRO A 140 -7.29 7.87 -19.97
N GLN A 141 -6.20 8.09 -19.23
CA GLN A 141 -6.15 9.08 -18.15
C GLN A 141 -6.38 10.49 -18.71
N GLN A 142 -7.48 11.15 -18.33
CA GLN A 142 -7.76 12.53 -18.72
C GLN A 142 -7.22 13.58 -17.72
N SER A 143 -6.53 13.19 -16.64
CA SER A 143 -6.06 14.15 -15.61
C SER A 143 -4.56 14.04 -15.36
N ALA A 144 -3.79 14.58 -16.30
CA ALA A 144 -2.44 15.07 -16.05
C ALA A 144 -2.25 16.41 -16.76
N TYR A 145 -3.18 17.35 -16.59
CA TYR A 145 -2.76 18.75 -16.65
C TYR A 145 -1.97 19.01 -15.37
N VAL A 146 -0.67 18.74 -15.44
CA VAL A 146 0.27 19.52 -14.63
C VAL A 146 0.11 20.94 -15.18
N SER A 147 -0.85 21.70 -14.65
CA SER A 147 -0.80 23.15 -14.76
C SER A 147 0.37 23.55 -13.87
N MET A 148 1.58 23.38 -14.38
CA MET A 148 2.77 23.99 -13.82
C MET A 148 2.45 25.48 -13.87
N THR A 149 2.05 26.04 -12.73
CA THR A 149 1.65 27.43 -12.60
C THR A 149 2.86 28.30 -12.90
N ARG A 150 3.04 28.64 -14.18
CA ARG A 150 4.09 29.55 -14.67
C ARG A 150 4.04 30.91 -13.97
N ASN A 151 2.88 31.28 -13.43
CA ASN A 151 2.70 32.50 -12.63
C ASN A 151 3.36 32.44 -11.24
N SER A 152 3.51 31.25 -10.63
CA SER A 152 4.12 31.12 -9.30
C SER A 152 5.63 31.42 -9.35
N PHE A 153 6.30 30.98 -10.43
CA PHE A 153 7.73 31.25 -10.60
C PHE A 153 7.99 32.73 -10.91
N LYS A 154 7.21 33.35 -11.81
CA LYS A 154 7.39 34.77 -12.15
C LYS A 154 7.19 35.70 -10.95
N ASN A 155 6.21 35.42 -10.09
CA ASN A 155 5.97 36.22 -8.90
C ASN A 155 7.11 36.07 -7.87
N ARG A 156 7.63 34.87 -7.66
CA ARG A 156 8.79 34.64 -6.79
C ARG A 156 10.05 35.36 -7.25
N PHE A 157 10.33 35.36 -8.56
CA PHE A 157 11.48 36.10 -9.10
C PHE A 157 11.29 37.61 -8.99
N LYS A 158 10.06 38.11 -9.20
CA LYS A 158 9.78 39.53 -9.05
C LYS A 158 9.96 39.99 -7.60
N ASP A 159 9.50 39.24 -6.61
CA ASP A 159 9.66 39.58 -5.19
C ASP A 159 11.12 39.54 -4.74
N ILE A 160 11.93 38.58 -5.23
CA ILE A 160 13.36 38.53 -4.92
C ILE A 160 14.09 39.75 -5.49
N ILE A 161 13.79 40.14 -6.73
CA ILE A 161 14.44 41.29 -7.38
C ILE A 161 14.01 42.61 -6.71
N ILE A 162 12.75 42.73 -6.27
CA ILE A 162 12.27 43.93 -5.58
C ILE A 162 12.94 44.05 -4.21
N ASN A 163 12.96 42.99 -3.39
CA ASN A 163 13.61 43.04 -2.09
C ASN A 163 15.13 43.27 -2.17
N ALA A 164 15.80 42.73 -3.20
CA ALA A 164 17.21 42.99 -3.42
C ALA A 164 17.52 44.46 -3.77
N LYS A 165 16.63 45.14 -4.50
CA LYS A 165 16.78 46.59 -4.76
C LYS A 165 16.52 47.43 -3.52
N THR A 166 15.55 47.05 -2.70
CA THR A 166 15.23 47.78 -1.47
C THR A 166 16.33 47.67 -0.41
N SER A 167 17.12 46.59 -0.39
CA SER A 167 18.29 46.49 0.51
C SER A 167 19.46 47.36 0.05
N ASP A 168 19.70 47.48 -1.26
CA ASP A 168 20.82 48.28 -1.77
C ASP A 168 20.58 49.80 -1.58
N ASP A 169 19.31 50.25 -1.62
CA ASP A 169 18.93 51.65 -1.41
C ASP A 169 18.94 52.09 0.08
N GLU A 170 18.92 51.15 1.04
CA GLU A 170 18.98 51.45 2.49
C GLU A 170 20.41 51.57 3.02
N ASP A 171 21.41 51.04 2.32
CA ASP A 171 22.84 51.10 2.72
C ASP A 171 23.57 52.36 2.22
N ASP A 172 22.93 53.15 1.33
CA ASP A 172 23.47 54.38 0.70
C ASP A 172 22.91 55.70 1.31
N LEU A 173 22.16 55.65 2.42
CA LEU A 173 21.66 56.80 3.20
C LEU A 173 22.31 56.91 4.59
#